data_AF-A0A820RPN0-F1
#
_entry.id   AF-A0A820RPN0-F1
#
_cell.length_a   1.000
_cell.length_b   1.000
_cell.length_c   1.000
_cell.angle_alpha   90.00
_cell.angle_beta   90.00
_cell.angle_gamma   90.00
#
_symmetry.space_group_name_H-M   'P 1'
#
loop_
_entity.id
_entity.type
_entity.pdbx_description
1 polymer ?
#
loop_
_entity_poly.entity_id
_entity_poly.type
_entity_poly.pdbx_seq_one_letter_code
_entity_poly.pdbx_strand_id
1 'polypeptide(L)'
;LVYFYKLIQYQLQSQATERSAIDDTYELIGKVYLKFDYSLNELSKKKENLSRRDSQIDNYYLDQSLAYFQNLLHTRNKIYSFDKIHRIIANIYLKKQNFNQALSHCQTSLDNQLRHKPKGNISIAQLYFIMGDIHRRQGSSNYA
;
A
#
# COMPACT_ATOMS: atom_id res chain seq x y z
N LEU A 1 11.47 1.61 -1.41
CA LEU A 1 10.46 2.64 -1.07
C LEU A 1 11.08 4.03 -0.98
N VAL A 2 12.05 4.24 -0.08
CA VAL A 2 12.78 5.52 0.09
C VAL A 2 13.30 6.11 -1.24
N TYR A 3 13.79 5.27 -2.14
CA TYR A 3 14.22 5.70 -3.48
C TYR A 3 13.08 6.29 -4.33
N PHE A 4 11.93 5.60 -4.42
CA PHE A 4 10.76 6.09 -5.18
C PHE A 4 10.18 7.37 -4.59
N TYR A 5 10.24 7.48 -3.27
CA TYR A 5 9.82 8.68 -2.55
C TYR A 5 10.72 9.88 -2.83
N LYS A 6 12.04 9.69 -2.84
CA LYS A 6 12.99 10.73 -3.28
C LYS A 6 12.81 11.08 -4.76
N LEU A 7 12.47 10.11 -5.61
CA LEU A 7 12.17 10.34 -7.02
C LEU A 7 10.93 11.23 -7.20
N ILE A 8 9.85 10.99 -6.45
CA ILE A 8 8.67 11.87 -6.44
C ILE A 8 9.05 13.27 -5.97
N GLN A 9 9.86 13.39 -4.92
CA GLN A 9 10.31 14.69 -4.43
C GLN A 9 11.03 15.49 -5.50
N TYR A 10 11.95 14.83 -6.22
CA TYR A 10 12.69 15.43 -7.31
C TYR A 10 11.77 15.85 -8.46
N GLN A 11 10.85 14.97 -8.85
CA GLN A 11 9.85 15.23 -9.89
C GLN A 11 8.91 16.40 -9.53
N LEU A 12 8.54 16.55 -8.26
CA LEU A 12 7.71 17.67 -7.79
C LEU A 12 8.50 18.98 -7.73
N GLN A 13 9.81 18.91 -7.50
CA GLN A 13 10.70 20.08 -7.40
C GLN A 13 11.14 20.61 -8.76
N SER A 14 11.30 19.76 -9.78
CA SER A 14 11.54 20.23 -11.14
C SER A 14 10.25 20.78 -11.74
N GLN A 15 10.18 22.09 -11.97
CA GLN A 15 9.02 22.82 -12.53
C GLN A 15 8.63 22.40 -13.98
N ALA A 16 9.27 21.37 -14.54
CA ALA A 16 9.07 20.90 -15.91
C ALA A 16 8.61 19.43 -16.00
N THR A 17 8.22 18.80 -14.89
CA THR A 17 7.87 17.38 -14.92
C THR A 17 6.44 17.17 -15.37
N GLU A 18 6.26 16.36 -16.41
CA GLU A 18 4.94 15.91 -16.83
C GLU A 18 4.24 15.12 -15.72
N ARG A 19 2.94 15.37 -15.55
CA ARG A 19 2.08 14.65 -14.60
C ARG A 19 2.15 13.12 -14.78
N SER A 20 2.44 12.66 -16.00
CA SER A 20 2.68 11.26 -16.36
C SER A 20 3.81 10.62 -15.54
N ALA A 21 4.94 11.30 -15.34
CA ALA A 21 6.09 10.73 -14.62
C ALA A 21 5.81 10.53 -13.12
N ILE A 22 4.99 11.40 -12.53
CA ILE A 22 4.53 11.27 -11.14
C ILE A 22 3.59 10.06 -11.02
N ASP A 23 2.66 9.92 -11.96
CA ASP A 23 1.71 8.80 -12.02
C ASP A 23 2.45 7.46 -12.17
N ASP A 24 3.45 7.39 -13.06
CA ASP A 24 4.30 6.21 -13.26
C ASP A 24 5.04 5.81 -11.97
N THR A 25 5.51 6.80 -11.21
CA THR A 25 6.25 6.56 -9.97
C THR A 25 5.32 6.03 -8.88
N TYR A 26 4.09 6.53 -8.78
CA TYR A 26 3.07 5.94 -7.91
C TYR A 26 2.67 4.54 -8.35
N GLU A 27 2.58 4.27 -9.65
CA GLU A 27 2.37 2.93 -10.19
C GLU A 27 3.47 1.95 -9.75
N LEU A 28 4.74 2.37 -9.80
CA LEU A 28 5.86 1.57 -9.31
C LEU A 28 5.74 1.29 -7.80
N ILE A 29 5.34 2.29 -7.01
CA ILE A 29 5.07 2.11 -5.58
C ILE A 29 3.94 1.10 -5.35
N GLY A 30 2.85 1.19 -6.12
CA GLY A 30 1.74 0.24 -6.06
C GLY A 30 2.20 -1.18 -6.37
N LYS A 31 3.03 -1.37 -7.40
CA LYS A 31 3.63 -2.67 -7.73
C LYS A 31 4.51 -3.21 -6.60
N VAL A 32 5.29 -2.36 -5.94
CA VAL A 32 6.07 -2.76 -4.75
C VAL A 32 5.15 -3.22 -3.62
N TYR A 33 4.06 -2.51 -3.37
CA TYR A 33 3.07 -2.90 -2.37
C TYR A 33 2.29 -4.16 -2.72
N LEU A 34 2.04 -4.44 -4.00
CA LEU A 34 1.43 -5.68 -4.46
C LEU A 34 2.40 -6.87 -4.37
N LYS A 35 3.71 -6.63 -4.57
CA LYS A 35 4.80 -7.62 -4.48
C LYS A 35 5.36 -7.79 -3.07
N PHE A 36 4.80 -7.10 -2.08
CA PHE A 36 5.24 -7.18 -0.69
C PHE A 36 4.75 -8.48 -0.04
N ASP A 37 5.13 -9.60 -0.64
CA ASP A 37 4.96 -10.95 -0.13
C ASP A 37 6.38 -11.56 0.00
N TYR A 38 6.72 -11.94 1.23
CA TYR A 38 7.90 -12.68 1.71
C TYR A 38 9.21 -11.95 2.11
N SER A 39 9.72 -10.91 1.46
CA SER A 39 11.10 -10.46 1.72
C SER A 39 11.31 -9.40 2.82
N LEU A 40 10.24 -8.91 3.47
CA LEU A 40 10.37 -7.83 4.45
C LEU A 40 10.33 -8.22 5.93
N ASN A 41 10.25 -9.51 6.24
CA ASN A 41 10.58 -9.99 7.58
C ASN A 41 12.07 -9.83 7.92
N GLU A 42 12.94 -9.72 6.91
CA GLU A 42 14.38 -9.45 7.09
C GLU A 42 14.70 -7.95 7.23
N LEU A 43 13.87 -7.06 6.66
CA LEU A 43 14.05 -5.60 6.77
C LEU A 43 13.35 -5.00 7.99
N SER A 44 12.34 -5.66 8.58
CA SER A 44 11.73 -5.23 9.85
C SER A 44 12.70 -5.37 11.02
N LYS A 45 13.56 -6.40 11.02
CA LYS A 45 14.64 -6.55 12.00
C LYS A 45 15.78 -5.54 11.83
N LYS A 46 15.93 -4.95 10.64
CA LYS A 46 16.95 -3.92 10.34
C LYS A 46 16.44 -2.49 10.52
N LYS A 47 15.15 -2.30 10.83
CA LYS A 47 14.50 -0.97 10.96
C LYS A 47 14.68 -0.31 12.33
N GLU A 48 15.38 -0.97 13.25
CA GLU A 48 15.64 -0.48 14.62
C GLU A 48 16.64 0.69 14.68
N ASN A 49 17.18 1.16 13.55
CA ASN A 49 18.13 2.27 13.46
C ASN A 49 17.75 3.33 12.40
N LEU A 50 16.48 3.75 12.32
CA LEU A 50 16.09 4.91 11.50
C LEU A 50 15.93 6.17 12.36
N SER A 51 16.48 7.30 11.89
CA SER A 51 16.32 8.60 12.53
C SER A 51 14.84 9.02 12.54
N ARG A 52 14.42 9.80 13.55
CA ARG A 52 13.06 10.41 13.60
C ARG A 52 12.70 11.14 12.30
N ARG A 53 13.69 11.73 11.62
CA ARG A 53 13.53 12.42 10.32
C ARG A 53 13.12 11.44 9.22
N ASP A 54 13.72 10.25 9.17
CA ASP A 54 13.41 9.24 8.14
C ASP A 54 12.00 8.67 8.33
N SER A 55 11.53 8.54 9.58
CA SER A 55 10.16 8.10 9.87
C SER A 55 9.09 9.11 9.47
N GLN A 56 9.35 10.41 9.62
CA GLN A 56 8.41 11.47 9.20
C GLN A 56 8.31 11.53 7.67
N ILE A 57 9.45 11.42 7.00
CA ILE A 57 9.54 11.37 5.54
C ILE A 57 8.78 10.15 5.01
N ASP A 58 9.02 8.97 5.57
CA ASP A 58 8.27 7.75 5.22
C ASP A 58 6.75 7.96 5.36
N ASN A 59 6.28 8.52 6.49
CA ASN A 59 4.85 8.76 6.73
C ASN A 59 4.22 9.73 5.72
N TYR A 60 4.91 10.83 5.40
CA TYR A 60 4.46 11.80 4.41
C TYR A 60 4.21 11.13 3.05
N TYR A 61 5.14 10.29 2.59
CA TYR A 61 4.97 9.61 1.31
C TYR A 61 3.97 8.46 1.33
N LEU A 62 3.76 7.82 2.49
CA LEU A 62 2.63 6.91 2.66
C LEU A 62 1.30 7.66 2.46
N ASP A 63 1.17 8.87 3.00
CA ASP A 63 -0.04 9.69 2.85
C ASP A 63 -0.25 10.15 1.41
N GLN A 64 0.81 10.58 0.74
CA GLN A 64 0.75 10.95 -0.67
C GLN A 64 0.35 9.76 -1.57
N SER A 65 0.97 8.60 -1.33
CA SER A 65 0.62 7.37 -2.05
C SER A 65 -0.82 6.94 -1.80
N LEU A 66 -1.29 7.08 -0.56
CA LEU A 66 -2.67 6.78 -0.19
C LEU A 66 -3.65 7.68 -0.94
N ALA A 67 -3.41 9.00 -0.94
CA ALA A 67 -4.23 9.98 -1.64
C ALA A 67 -4.31 9.70 -3.15
N TYR A 68 -3.19 9.33 -3.77
CA TYR A 68 -3.14 8.93 -5.18
C TYR A 68 -4.04 7.73 -5.47
N PHE A 69 -3.88 6.63 -4.72
CA PHE A 69 -4.68 5.42 -4.94
C PHE A 69 -6.17 5.61 -4.60
N GLN A 70 -6.49 6.44 -3.62
CA GLN A 70 -7.88 6.83 -3.34
C GLN A 70 -8.48 7.63 -4.51
N ASN A 71 -7.72 8.56 -5.10
CA ASN A 71 -8.17 9.30 -6.27
C ASN A 71 -8.41 8.37 -7.48
N LEU A 72 -7.56 7.36 -7.67
CA LEU A 72 -7.77 6.34 -8.70
C LEU A 72 -9.09 5.57 -8.52
N LEU A 73 -9.51 5.30 -7.29
CA LEU A 73 -10.84 4.70 -7.02
C LEU A 73 -11.98 5.64 -7.42
N HIS A 74 -11.88 6.93 -7.08
CA HIS A 74 -12.91 7.93 -7.39
C HIS A 74 -13.06 8.17 -8.90
N THR A 75 -11.94 8.20 -9.63
CA THR A 75 -11.92 8.46 -11.08
C THR A 75 -12.30 7.25 -11.93
N ARG A 76 -12.57 6.08 -11.32
CA ARG A 76 -12.85 4.81 -12.00
C ARG A 76 -11.81 4.50 -13.09
N ASN A 77 -10.54 4.79 -12.80
CA ASN A 77 -9.45 4.62 -13.75
C ASN A 77 -9.30 3.13 -14.13
N LYS A 78 -9.12 2.84 -15.43
CA LYS A 78 -9.02 1.48 -15.99
C LYS A 78 -7.65 0.83 -15.82
N ILE A 79 -6.62 1.58 -15.38
CA ILE A 79 -5.23 1.06 -15.29
C ILE A 79 -5.13 -0.07 -14.26
N TYR A 80 -5.79 0.08 -13.11
CA TYR A 80 -5.82 -0.95 -12.07
C TYR A 80 -7.24 -1.47 -11.85
N SER A 81 -7.36 -2.77 -11.64
CA SER A 81 -8.63 -3.33 -11.19
C SER A 81 -8.96 -2.85 -9.77
N PHE A 82 -10.24 -2.65 -9.48
CA PHE A 82 -10.76 -2.31 -8.16
C PHE A 82 -10.04 -3.06 -7.01
N ASP A 83 -9.97 -4.38 -7.14
CA ASP A 83 -9.33 -5.24 -6.13
C ASP A 83 -7.84 -4.95 -5.91
N LYS A 84 -7.11 -4.59 -6.99
CA LYS A 84 -5.67 -4.28 -6.89
C LYS A 84 -5.48 -2.99 -6.13
N ILE A 85 -6.31 -1.98 -6.39
CA ILE A 85 -6.22 -0.69 -5.70
C ILE A 85 -6.54 -0.87 -4.21
N HIS A 86 -7.61 -1.59 -3.88
CA HIS A 86 -7.96 -1.88 -2.48
C HIS A 86 -6.85 -2.63 -1.73
N ARG A 87 -6.19 -3.59 -2.38
CA ARG A 87 -5.04 -4.30 -1.79
C ARG A 87 -3.84 -3.39 -1.54
N ILE A 88 -3.52 -2.48 -2.48
CA ILE A 88 -2.45 -1.51 -2.29
C ILE A 88 -2.75 -0.61 -1.09
N ILE A 89 -3.97 -0.06 -1.01
CA ILE A 89 -4.39 0.80 0.10
C ILE A 89 -4.33 0.04 1.43
N ALA A 90 -4.82 -1.21 1.47
CA ALA A 90 -4.73 -2.04 2.67
C ALA A 90 -3.29 -2.24 3.15
N ASN A 91 -2.35 -2.50 2.23
CA ASN A 91 -0.94 -2.63 2.57
C ASN A 91 -0.30 -1.31 3.05
N ILE A 92 -0.70 -0.17 2.49
CA ILE A 92 -0.27 1.15 2.98
C ILE A 92 -0.77 1.37 4.41
N TYR A 93 -2.06 1.10 4.69
CA TYR A 93 -2.61 1.21 6.04
C TYR A 93 -1.96 0.25 7.04
N LEU A 94 -1.65 -0.98 6.61
CA LEU A 94 -0.90 -1.96 7.40
C LEU A 94 0.50 -1.43 7.78
N LYS A 95 1.19 -0.76 6.84
CA LYS A 95 2.48 -0.10 7.14
C LYS A 95 2.34 1.08 8.09
N LYS A 96 1.24 1.82 8.01
CA LYS A 96 0.89 2.88 8.96
C LYS A 96 0.35 2.36 10.30
N GLN A 97 0.27 1.03 10.49
CA GLN A 97 -0.33 0.37 11.66
C GLN A 97 -1.81 0.74 11.89
N ASN A 98 -2.50 1.24 10.87
CA ASN A 98 -3.93 1.52 10.93
C ASN A 98 -4.71 0.26 10.53
N PHE A 99 -4.77 -0.71 11.46
CA PHE A 99 -5.30 -2.04 11.21
C PHE A 99 -6.78 -2.04 10.80
N ASN A 100 -7.60 -1.16 11.40
CA ASN A 100 -9.03 -1.08 11.10
C ASN A 100 -9.28 -0.65 9.64
N GLN A 101 -8.57 0.37 9.18
CA GLN A 101 -8.69 0.82 7.79
C GLN A 101 -8.12 -0.23 6.82
N ALA A 102 -7.02 -0.89 7.17
CA ALA A 102 -6.47 -1.98 6.36
C ALA A 102 -7.49 -3.12 6.16
N LEU A 103 -8.15 -3.56 7.24
CA LEU A 103 -9.18 -4.61 7.20
C LEU A 103 -10.40 -4.18 6.39
N SER A 104 -10.88 -2.94 6.54
CA SER A 104 -12.01 -2.41 5.79
C SER A 104 -11.77 -2.49 4.27
N HIS A 105 -10.57 -2.12 3.82
CA HIS A 105 -10.21 -2.22 2.40
C HIS A 105 -10.07 -3.68 1.92
N CYS A 106 -9.54 -4.58 2.75
CA CYS A 106 -9.50 -6.02 2.46
C CYS A 106 -10.92 -6.60 2.31
N GLN A 107 -11.82 -6.29 3.24
CA GLN A 107 -13.22 -6.74 3.22
C GLN A 107 -13.95 -6.22 1.98
N THR A 108 -13.82 -4.94 1.68
CA THR A 108 -14.42 -4.34 0.48
C THR A 108 -13.96 -5.04 -0.80
N SER A 109 -12.66 -5.34 -0.91
CA SER A 109 -12.13 -6.09 -2.05
C SER A 109 -12.63 -7.53 -2.10
N LEU A 110 -12.74 -8.19 -0.94
CA LEU A 110 -13.21 -9.57 -0.83
C LEU A 110 -14.69 -9.66 -1.24
N ASP A 111 -15.54 -8.78 -0.74
CA ASP A 111 -16.96 -8.71 -1.09
C ASP A 111 -17.16 -8.50 -2.59
N ASN A 112 -16.37 -7.61 -3.20
CA ASN A 112 -16.41 -7.38 -4.63
C ASN A 112 -16.01 -8.65 -5.42
N GLN A 113 -14.95 -9.35 -4.99
CA GLN A 113 -14.51 -10.59 -5.64
C GLN A 113 -15.50 -11.73 -5.48
N LEU A 114 -16.09 -11.91 -4.30
CA LEU A 114 -17.08 -12.95 -4.06
C LEU A 114 -18.35 -12.73 -4.88
N ARG A 115 -18.78 -11.47 -5.05
CA ARG A 115 -19.97 -11.13 -5.85
C ARG A 115 -19.76 -11.32 -7.36
N HIS A 116 -18.57 -11.04 -7.87
CA HIS A 116 -18.34 -10.96 -9.33
C HIS A 116 -17.43 -12.07 -9.89
N LYS A 117 -16.69 -12.82 -9.06
CA LYS A 117 -15.67 -13.80 -9.49
C LYS A 117 -15.60 -15.03 -8.55
N PRO A 118 -16.59 -15.93 -8.60
CA PRO A 118 -16.77 -16.95 -7.56
C PRO A 118 -15.79 -18.14 -7.56
N LYS A 119 -14.84 -18.27 -8.50
CA LYS A 119 -13.93 -19.44 -8.55
C LYS A 119 -12.45 -19.06 -8.48
N GLY A 120 -11.79 -19.61 -7.45
CA GLY A 120 -10.34 -19.87 -7.37
C GLY A 120 -9.45 -18.75 -7.89
N ASN A 121 -9.34 -17.66 -7.13
CA ASN A 121 -8.51 -16.53 -7.53
C ASN A 121 -7.36 -16.36 -6.53
N ILE A 122 -6.12 -16.40 -7.03
CA ILE A 122 -4.88 -16.06 -6.29
C ILE A 122 -5.05 -14.73 -5.52
N SER A 123 -5.88 -13.82 -6.03
CA SER A 123 -6.22 -12.54 -5.38
C SER A 123 -6.94 -12.69 -4.03
N ILE A 124 -7.81 -13.71 -3.86
CA ILE A 124 -8.52 -13.97 -2.58
C ILE A 124 -7.56 -14.54 -1.54
N ALA A 125 -6.69 -15.47 -1.94
CA ALA A 125 -5.66 -16.02 -1.04
C ALA A 125 -4.72 -14.91 -0.53
N GLN A 126 -4.35 -13.97 -1.40
CA GLN A 126 -3.58 -12.79 -1.03
C GLN A 126 -4.32 -11.88 -0.04
N LEU A 127 -5.64 -11.71 -0.18
CA LEU A 127 -6.45 -10.94 0.78
C LEU A 127 -6.45 -11.61 2.16
N TYR A 128 -6.68 -12.91 2.23
CA TYR A 128 -6.63 -13.64 3.50
C TYR A 128 -5.25 -13.60 4.15
N PHE A 129 -4.18 -13.66 3.35
CA PHE A 129 -2.82 -13.51 3.87
C PHE A 129 -2.61 -12.13 4.52
N ILE A 130 -3.01 -11.04 3.84
CA ILE A 130 -2.91 -9.67 4.37
C ILE A 130 -3.73 -9.55 5.67
N MET A 131 -4.97 -10.06 5.68
CA MET A 131 -5.82 -10.07 6.88
C MET A 131 -5.18 -10.84 8.04
N GLY A 132 -4.56 -11.99 7.76
CA GLY A 132 -3.80 -12.76 8.74
C GLY A 132 -2.62 -11.96 9.33
N ASP A 133 -1.84 -11.27 8.50
CA ASP A 133 -0.75 -10.42 8.99
C ASP A 133 -1.26 -9.23 9.80
N ILE A 134 -2.41 -8.65 9.42
CA ILE A 134 -3.07 -7.59 10.20
C ILE A 134 -3.43 -8.11 11.60
N HIS A 135 -4.16 -9.23 11.70
CA HIS A 135 -4.57 -9.78 13.00
C HIS A 135 -3.37 -10.16 13.88
N ARG A 136 -2.32 -10.73 13.30
CA ARG A 136 -1.08 -11.07 14.01
C ARG A 136 -0.40 -9.83 14.60
N ARG A 137 -0.29 -8.75 13.82
CA ARG A 137 0.34 -7.49 14.26
C ARG A 137 -0.51 -6.72 15.25
N GLN A 138 -1.82 -6.68 15.03
CA GLN A 138 -2.78 -6.04 15.94
C GLN A 138 -2.76 -6.74 17.31
N GLY A 139 -2.76 -8.07 17.33
CA GLY A 139 -2.58 -8.84 18.57
C GLY A 139 -1.27 -8.49 19.26
N SER A 140 -0.14 -8.50 18.54
CA SER A 140 1.17 -8.16 19.10
C SER A 140 1.24 -6.72 19.65
N SER A 141 0.56 -5.76 19.01
CA SER A 141 0.50 -4.37 19.48
C SER A 141 -0.35 -4.17 20.73
N ASN A 142 -1.28 -5.07 21.02
CA ASN A 142 -2.11 -5.00 22.23
C ASN A 142 -1.37 -5.52 23.47
N TYR A 143 -0.25 -6.22 23.29
CA TYR A 143 0.57 -6.79 24.37
C TYR A 143 1.91 -6.07 24.60
N ALA A 144 2.14 -4.93 23.94
CA ALA A 144 3.35 -4.10 24.06
C ALA A 144 3.02 -2.77 24.76
#